data_AF-A4CFF1-F1
#
_entry.id   AF-A4CFF1-F1
#
_cell.length_a   1.000
_cell.length_b   1.000
_cell.length_c   1.000
_cell.angle_alpha   90.00
_cell.angle_beta   90.00
_cell.angle_gamma   90.00
#
_symmetry.space_group_name_H-M   'P 1'
#
loop_
_entity.id
_entity.type
_entity.pdbx_description
1 polymer ?
#
loop_
_entity_poly.entity_id
_entity_poly.type
_entity_poly.pdbx_seq_one_letter_code
_entity_poly.pdbx_strand_id
1 'polypeptide(L)'
;MLPFLLAENNLLEAYKVDQTNAIFELAKKIGAEGVIISTAEGSEASRSVVYAKAELSAQLVAVDSKAIVTSSIHDERSMFVNVNELVQISSDKIIADLNEAIIRIKTIQ
;
A
#
# COMPACT_ATOMS: atom_id res chain seq x y z
N MET A 1 -5.77 -1.91 13.80
CA MET A 1 -6.67 -2.91 13.21
C MET A 1 -5.94 -4.20 12.82
N LEU A 2 -4.79 -4.17 12.12
CA LEU A 2 -4.04 -5.39 11.77
C LEU A 2 -3.69 -6.32 12.95
N PRO A 3 -3.22 -5.81 14.13
CA PRO A 3 -2.90 -6.69 15.25
C PRO A 3 -4.11 -7.44 15.81
N PHE A 4 -5.29 -6.84 15.73
CA PHE A 4 -6.55 -7.44 16.18
C PHE A 4 -7.01 -8.54 15.23
N LEU A 5 -7.00 -8.28 13.91
CA LEU A 5 -7.35 -9.27 12.89
C LEU A 5 -6.40 -10.49 12.90
N LEU A 6 -5.11 -10.26 13.14
CA LEU A 6 -4.12 -11.32 13.31
C LEU A 6 -4.40 -12.16 14.57
N ALA A 7 -4.85 -11.54 15.67
CA ALA A 7 -5.20 -12.23 16.89
C ALA A 7 -6.45 -13.10 16.72
N GLU A 8 -7.52 -12.55 16.14
CA GLU A 8 -8.78 -13.29 15.88
C GLU A 8 -8.59 -14.52 15.00
N ASN A 9 -7.57 -14.51 14.13
CA ASN A 9 -7.27 -15.60 13.20
C ASN A 9 -6.15 -16.54 13.67
N ASN A 10 -5.66 -16.38 14.91
CA ASN A 10 -4.54 -17.13 15.50
C ASN A 10 -3.22 -17.02 14.70
N LEU A 11 -2.93 -15.85 14.13
CA LEU A 11 -1.76 -15.60 13.27
C LEU A 11 -0.67 -14.72 13.92
N LEU A 12 -0.84 -14.32 15.17
CA LEU A 12 0.11 -13.46 15.89
C LEU A 12 1.53 -14.05 15.99
N GLU A 13 1.64 -15.33 16.32
CA GLU A 13 2.96 -15.99 16.40
C GLU A 13 3.57 -16.23 15.02
N ALA A 14 2.74 -16.60 14.02
CA ALA A 14 3.20 -16.72 12.63
C ALA A 14 3.72 -15.38 12.09
N TYR A 15 3.05 -14.27 12.43
CA TYR A 15 3.46 -12.93 12.03
C TYR A 15 4.81 -12.51 12.61
N LYS A 16 5.17 -12.96 13.82
CA LYS A 16 6.49 -12.67 14.42
C LYS A 16 7.63 -13.39 13.70
N VAL A 17 7.35 -14.55 13.09
CA VAL A 17 8.34 -15.36 12.37
C VAL A 17 8.43 -14.93 10.90
N ASP A 18 7.28 -14.76 10.25
CA ASP A 18 7.17 -14.38 8.84
C ASP A 18 5.94 -13.49 8.64
N GLN A 19 6.19 -12.18 8.65
CA GLN A 19 5.15 -11.17 8.52
C GLN A 19 4.39 -11.29 7.19
N THR A 20 5.11 -11.51 6.11
CA THR A 20 4.55 -11.56 4.76
C THR A 20 3.60 -12.74 4.63
N ASN A 21 4.04 -13.95 4.96
CA ASN A 21 3.18 -15.13 4.84
C ASN A 21 1.99 -15.05 5.81
N ALA A 22 2.15 -14.51 7.02
CA ALA A 22 1.04 -14.33 7.95
C ALA A 22 -0.04 -13.36 7.42
N ILE A 23 0.34 -12.31 6.68
CA ILE A 23 -0.61 -11.40 6.03
C ILE A 23 -1.38 -12.10 4.90
N PHE A 24 -0.70 -12.92 4.08
CA PHE A 24 -1.38 -13.68 3.04
C PHE A 24 -2.32 -14.74 3.60
N GLU A 25 -1.93 -15.43 4.68
CA GLU A 25 -2.80 -16.39 5.36
C GLU A 25 -4.00 -15.71 6.02
N LEU A 26 -3.82 -14.51 6.58
CA LEU A 26 -4.94 -13.69 7.05
C LEU A 26 -5.89 -13.35 5.90
N ALA A 27 -5.34 -12.89 4.78
CA ALA A 27 -6.11 -12.50 3.59
C ALA A 27 -6.96 -13.67 3.06
N LYS A 28 -6.40 -14.88 3.01
CA LYS A 28 -7.16 -16.11 2.67
C LYS A 28 -8.30 -16.37 3.65
N LYS A 29 -8.02 -16.30 4.95
CA LYS A 29 -9.02 -16.60 6.00
C LYS A 29 -10.20 -15.65 5.99
N ILE A 30 -9.98 -14.39 5.64
CA ILE A 30 -11.05 -13.37 5.54
C ILE A 30 -11.67 -13.28 4.14
N GLY A 31 -11.26 -14.15 3.20
CA GLY A 31 -11.79 -14.18 1.83
C GLY A 31 -11.41 -12.96 0.98
N ALA A 32 -10.25 -12.35 1.24
CA ALA A 32 -9.74 -11.25 0.42
C ALA A 32 -9.14 -11.77 -0.89
N GLU A 33 -9.43 -11.09 -1.99
CA GLU A 33 -8.89 -11.41 -3.33
C GLU A 33 -7.45 -10.92 -3.53
N GLY A 34 -7.06 -9.86 -2.79
CA GLY A 34 -5.76 -9.21 -2.92
C GLY A 34 -5.28 -8.53 -1.64
N VAL A 35 -3.97 -8.34 -1.54
CA VAL A 35 -3.29 -7.58 -0.49
C VAL A 35 -2.66 -6.36 -1.12
N ILE A 36 -2.94 -5.18 -0.56
CA ILE A 36 -2.25 -3.94 -0.94
C ILE A 36 -1.07 -3.74 0.00
N ILE A 37 0.14 -3.69 -0.57
CA ILE A 37 1.38 -3.36 0.14
C ILE A 37 1.77 -1.96 -0.30
N SER A 38 1.84 -1.01 0.64
CA SER A 38 2.19 0.38 0.33
C SER A 38 3.29 0.90 1.24
N THR A 39 4.17 1.73 0.69
CA THR A 39 5.14 2.52 1.43
C THR A 39 4.87 4.01 1.20
N ALA A 40 5.13 4.81 2.23
CA ALA A 40 5.02 6.26 2.14
C ALA A 40 6.21 6.88 2.85
N GLU A 41 6.98 7.66 2.12
CA GLU A 41 8.10 8.43 2.62
C GLU A 41 7.86 9.91 2.33
N GLY A 42 8.10 10.76 3.31
CA GLY A 42 7.89 12.20 3.18
C GLY A 42 9.01 12.97 3.84
N SER A 43 9.47 14.03 3.19
CA SER A 43 10.39 15.00 3.77
C SER A 43 9.88 16.42 3.60
N GLU A 44 9.96 17.17 4.69
CA GLU A 44 9.63 18.59 4.70
C GLU A 44 10.75 19.43 4.08
N ALA A 45 10.38 20.61 3.59
CA ALA A 45 11.37 21.60 3.18
C ALA A 45 12.26 22.00 4.36
N SER A 46 13.54 22.20 4.08
CA SER A 46 14.56 22.59 5.06
C SER A 46 15.48 23.66 4.50
N ARG A 47 16.39 24.18 5.32
CA ARG A 47 17.37 25.19 4.87
C ARG A 47 18.27 24.71 3.72
N SER A 48 18.52 23.40 3.62
CA SER A 48 19.31 22.77 2.57
C SER A 48 18.46 22.23 1.41
N VAL A 49 17.14 22.07 1.60
CA VAL A 49 16.22 21.53 0.59
C VAL A 49 14.99 22.42 0.51
N VAL A 50 14.92 23.26 -0.52
CA VAL A 50 13.87 24.30 -0.67
C VAL A 50 12.51 23.77 -1.13
N TYR A 51 12.30 22.46 -1.11
CA TYR A 51 11.05 21.80 -1.50
C TYR A 51 10.70 20.70 -0.50
N ALA A 52 9.41 20.46 -0.30
CA ALA A 52 8.91 19.23 0.30
C ALA A 52 8.89 18.12 -0.76
N LYS A 53 9.08 16.87 -0.33
CA LYS A 53 9.01 15.68 -1.17
C LYS A 53 8.10 14.64 -0.53
N ALA A 54 7.26 13.99 -1.31
CA ALA A 54 6.54 12.78 -0.93
C ALA A 54 6.78 11.70 -1.97
N GLU A 55 7.15 10.51 -1.52
CA GLU A 55 7.31 9.32 -2.36
C GLU A 55 6.43 8.22 -1.81
N LEU A 56 5.41 7.83 -2.58
CA LEU A 56 4.53 6.74 -2.22
C LEU A 56 4.63 5.64 -3.26
N SER A 57 4.66 4.40 -2.80
CA SER A 57 4.54 3.22 -3.65
C SER A 57 3.42 2.33 -3.14
N ALA A 58 2.71 1.68 -4.06
CA ALA A 58 1.73 0.67 -3.72
C ALA A 58 1.74 -0.47 -4.73
N GLN A 59 1.55 -1.68 -4.22
CA GLN A 59 1.47 -2.91 -4.99
C GLN A 59 0.23 -3.68 -4.58
N LEU A 60 -0.55 -4.13 -5.57
CA LEU A 60 -1.64 -5.07 -5.36
C LEU A 60 -1.15 -6.47 -5.69
N VAL A 61 -1.17 -7.36 -4.71
CA VAL A 61 -0.74 -8.75 -4.85
C VAL A 61 -1.95 -9.67 -4.72
N ALA A 62 -2.19 -10.52 -5.71
CA ALA A 62 -3.26 -11.51 -5.67
C ALA A 62 -2.97 -12.57 -4.58
N VAL A 63 -3.99 -12.91 -3.79
CA VAL A 63 -3.80 -13.82 -2.64
C VAL A 63 -3.52 -15.26 -3.07
N ASP A 64 -4.20 -15.74 -4.11
CA ASP A 64 -4.11 -17.13 -4.57
C ASP A 64 -2.79 -17.44 -5.28
N SER A 65 -2.37 -16.55 -6.19
CA SER A 65 -1.17 -16.74 -7.00
C SER A 65 0.08 -16.09 -6.41
N LYS A 66 -0.07 -15.21 -5.41
CA LYS A 66 0.99 -14.30 -4.91
C LYS A 66 1.63 -13.44 -6.01
N ALA A 67 0.96 -13.31 -7.16
CA ALA A 67 1.46 -12.49 -8.26
C ALA A 67 1.13 -11.01 -8.03
N ILE A 68 2.08 -10.14 -8.37
CA ILE A 68 1.85 -8.69 -8.40
C ILE A 68 0.93 -8.41 -9.58
N VAL A 69 -0.27 -7.93 -9.30
CA VAL A 69 -1.26 -7.55 -10.33
C VAL A 69 -0.97 -6.16 -10.86
N THR A 70 -0.63 -5.23 -9.98
CA THR A 70 -0.22 -3.88 -10.35
C THR A 70 0.77 -3.31 -9.35
N SER A 71 1.56 -2.35 -9.80
CA SER A 71 2.43 -1.51 -8.98
C SER A 71 2.28 -0.07 -9.44
N SER A 72 2.14 0.84 -8.50
CA SER A 72 2.10 2.29 -8.74
C SER A 72 3.12 2.97 -7.84
N ILE A 73 3.81 3.97 -8.40
CA ILE A 73 4.84 4.75 -7.71
C ILE A 73 4.66 6.20 -8.11
N HIS A 74 4.55 7.09 -7.12
CA HIS A 74 4.43 8.53 -7.31
C HIS A 74 5.48 9.25 -6.45
N ASP A 75 6.32 10.06 -7.09
CA ASP A 75 7.32 10.95 -6.47
C ASP A 75 6.91 12.39 -6.76
N GLU A 76 6.35 13.06 -5.76
CA GLU A 76 5.87 14.42 -5.84
C GLU A 76 6.78 15.36 -5.07
N ARG A 77 7.06 16.53 -5.66
CA ARG A 77 7.93 17.54 -5.07
C ARG A 77 7.33 18.92 -5.27
N SER A 78 7.37 19.75 -4.23
CA SER A 78 6.90 21.12 -4.36
C SER A 78 7.59 22.10 -3.43
N MET A 79 7.75 23.33 -3.93
CA MET A 79 8.19 24.49 -3.15
C MET A 79 7.01 25.25 -2.51
N PHE A 80 5.78 24.94 -2.90
CA PHE A 80 4.58 25.70 -2.54
C PHE A 80 3.64 24.93 -1.62
N VAL A 81 3.76 23.61 -1.61
CA VAL A 81 2.86 22.72 -0.89
C VAL A 81 3.67 21.90 0.13
N ASN A 82 3.11 21.67 1.31
CA ASN A 82 3.76 20.92 2.38
C ASN A 82 3.74 19.40 2.12
N VAL A 83 4.51 18.63 2.90
CA VAL A 83 4.60 17.18 2.72
C VAL A 83 3.25 16.47 2.86
N ASN A 84 2.36 16.93 3.74
CA ASN A 84 1.07 16.28 3.98
C ASN A 84 0.16 16.39 2.76
N GLU A 85 0.11 17.56 2.13
CA GLU A 85 -0.65 17.76 0.90
C GLU A 85 -0.04 16.98 -0.27
N LEU A 86 1.30 16.88 -0.36
CA LEU A 86 1.96 16.04 -1.36
C LEU A 86 1.67 14.54 -1.17
N VAL A 87 1.64 14.08 0.09
CA VAL A 87 1.23 12.71 0.44
C VAL A 87 -0.22 12.47 0.04
N GLN A 88 -1.12 13.44 0.28
CA GLN A 88 -2.53 13.32 -0.11
C GLN A 88 -2.69 13.23 -1.64
N ILE A 89 -2.03 14.12 -2.39
CA ILE A 89 -2.03 14.10 -3.85
C ILE A 89 -1.51 12.75 -4.38
N SER A 90 -0.40 12.26 -3.84
CA SER A 90 0.18 10.97 -4.23
C SER A 90 -0.74 9.80 -3.87
N SER A 91 -1.41 9.87 -2.72
CA SER A 91 -2.36 8.85 -2.28
C SER A 91 -3.58 8.78 -3.20
N ASP A 92 -4.14 9.93 -3.59
CA ASP A 92 -5.29 9.99 -4.50
C ASP A 92 -4.96 9.37 -5.86
N LYS A 93 -3.74 9.63 -6.37
CA LYS A 93 -3.25 9.01 -7.62
C LYS A 93 -3.08 7.50 -7.48
N ILE A 94 -2.46 7.03 -6.39
CA ILE A 94 -2.32 5.58 -6.12
C ILE A 94 -3.69 4.91 -6.04
N ILE A 95 -4.65 5.52 -5.33
CA ILE A 95 -5.99 4.97 -5.20
C ILE A 95 -6.67 4.88 -6.57
N ALA A 96 -6.50 5.89 -7.43
CA ALA A 96 -7.01 5.84 -8.80
C ALA A 96 -6.39 4.68 -9.61
N ASP A 97 -5.06 4.53 -9.58
CA ASP A 97 -4.35 3.46 -10.29
C ASP A 97 -4.77 2.06 -9.78
N LEU A 98 -4.92 1.92 -8.47
CA LEU A 98 -5.36 0.68 -7.85
C LEU A 98 -6.81 0.35 -8.20
N ASN A 99 -7.70 1.35 -8.22
CA ASN A 99 -9.10 1.15 -8.61
C ASN A 99 -9.22 0.67 -10.06
N GLU A 100 -8.44 1.25 -10.99
CA GLU A 100 -8.40 0.77 -12.37
C GLU A 100 -7.92 -0.69 -12.45
N ALA A 101 -6.91 -1.06 -11.67
CA ALA A 101 -6.40 -2.42 -11.64
C ALA A 101 -7.40 -3.42 -11.04
N ILE A 102 -8.10 -3.05 -9.96
CA ILE A 102 -9.13 -3.89 -9.33
C ILE A 102 -10.31 -4.11 -10.28
N ILE A 103 -10.72 -3.09 -11.04
CA ILE A 103 -11.76 -3.23 -12.06
C ILE A 103 -11.32 -4.24 -13.12
N ARG A 104 -10.06 -4.20 -13.57
CA ARG A 104 -9.53 -5.18 -14.54
C ARG A 104 -9.55 -6.61 -13.99
N ILE A 105 -9.28 -6.83 -12.71
CA ILE A 105 -9.41 -8.16 -12.07
C ILE A 105 -10.85 -8.65 -12.13
N LYS A 106 -11.82 -7.79 -11.78
CA LYS A 106 -13.26 -8.16 -11.75
C LYS A 106 -13.89 -8.35 -13.12
N THR A 107 -13.31 -7.79 -14.18
CA THR A 107 -13.87 -7.89 -15.54
C THR A 107 -13.37 -9.14 -16.29
N ILE A 108 -12.34 -9.81 -15.77
CA ILE A 108 -11.74 -11.02 -16.38
C ILE A 108 -12.31 -12.31 -15.74
N GLN A 109 -13.04 -12.21 -14.62
CA GLN A 109 -13.83 -13.29 -14.04
C GLN A 109 -15.22 -13.38 -14.68
#